data_AF-A0A6B0TSX4-F1
#
_entry.id   AF-A0A6B0TSX4-F1
#
_cell.length_a   1.000
_cell.length_b   1.000
_cell.length_c   1.000
_cell.angle_alpha   90.00
_cell.angle_beta   90.00
_cell.angle_gamma   90.00
#
_symmetry.space_group_name_H-M   'P 1'
#
loop_
_entity.id
_entity.type
_entity.pdbx_description
1 polymer ?
#
loop_
_entity_poly.entity_id
_entity_poly.type
_entity_poly.pdbx_seq_one_letter_code
_entity_poly.pdbx_strand_id
1 'polypeptide(L)' 'SNLSEEKVCRAPHPVPTCAQGTPITRTWYFDNNTDQCQSYLGCGRGYNDFGSKYCCMDSCPYGAFRAYIMTHI' A
#
# COMPACT_ATOMS: atom_id res chain seq x y z
N SER A 1 2.11 -14.43 12.32
CA SER A 1 1.34 -13.30 11.75
C SER A 1 1.49 -12.12 12.69
N ASN A 2 2.18 -11.07 12.27
CA ASN A 2 2.34 -9.88 13.09
C ASN A 2 1.09 -9.00 12.94
N LEU A 3 0.11 -9.18 13.84
CA LEU A 3 -1.19 -8.52 13.78
C LEU A 3 -1.07 -6.97 13.74
N SER A 4 0.04 -6.39 14.18
CA SER A 4 0.28 -4.94 14.10
C SER A 4 0.62 -4.46 12.68
N GLU A 5 1.34 -5.25 11.89
CA GLU A 5 1.73 -4.90 10.52
C GLU A 5 0.54 -4.99 9.58
N GLU A 6 -0.27 -6.04 9.70
CA GLU A 6 -1.49 -6.19 8.91
C GLU A 6 -2.49 -5.05 9.19
N LYS A 7 -2.58 -4.60 10.45
CA LYS A 7 -3.42 -3.46 10.81
C LYS A 7 -2.99 -2.17 10.10
N VAL A 8 -1.70 -1.95 9.88
CA VAL A 8 -1.20 -0.79 9.14
C VAL A 8 -1.62 -0.88 7.67
N CYS A 9 -1.44 -2.04 7.04
CA CYS A 9 -1.82 -2.27 5.66
C CYS A 9 -3.33 -2.15 5.43
N ARG A 10 -4.13 -2.60 6.39
CA ARG A 10 -5.60 -2.59 6.30
C ARG A 10 -6.25 -1.32 6.87
N ALA A 11 -5.46 -0.39 7.40
CA ALA A 11 -6.00 0.87 7.90
C ALA A 11 -6.62 1.68 6.75
N PRO A 12 -7.69 2.47 7.03
CA PRO A 12 -8.20 3.43 6.06
C PRO A 12 -7.08 4.31 5.52
N HIS A 13 -7.01 4.44 4.20
CA HIS A 13 -5.99 5.24 3.52
C HIS A 13 -6.56 6.58 3.06
N PRO A 14 -6.32 7.69 3.77
CA PRO A 14 -6.68 9.01 3.30
C PRO A 14 -5.63 9.53 2.31
N VAL A 15 -6.07 9.99 1.13
CA VAL A 15 -5.18 10.70 0.18
C VAL A 15 -4.88 12.10 0.74
N PRO A 16 -3.61 12.43 1.05
CA PRO A 16 -3.28 13.71 1.66
C PRO A 16 -3.24 14.85 0.64
N THR A 17 -3.62 16.05 1.08
CA THR A 17 -3.33 17.29 0.35
C THR A 17 -1.84 17.59 0.44
N CYS A 18 -1.21 17.86 -0.71
CA CYS A 18 0.22 18.10 -0.78
C CYS A 18 0.57 19.56 -0.48
N ALA A 19 1.63 19.78 0.29
CA ALA A 19 2.16 21.10 0.56
C ALA A 19 2.71 21.74 -0.73
N GLN A 20 2.67 23.08 -0.81
CA GLN A 20 3.18 23.82 -1.97
C GLN A 20 4.62 23.42 -2.30
N GLY A 21 4.90 23.19 -3.58
CA GLY A 21 6.22 22.76 -4.05
C GLY A 21 6.56 21.28 -3.81
N THR A 22 5.68 20.50 -3.16
CA THR A 22 5.88 19.06 -3.03
C THR A 22 5.65 18.36 -4.37
N PRO A 23 6.60 17.57 -4.89
CA PRO A 23 6.38 16.78 -6.09
C PRO A 23 5.22 15.81 -5.92
N ILE A 24 4.38 15.69 -6.95
CA ILE A 24 3.33 14.69 -7.05
C ILE A 24 3.90 13.46 -7.75
N THR A 25 3.89 12.33 -7.07
CA THR A 25 4.38 11.06 -7.58
C THR A 25 3.29 10.00 -7.55
N ARG A 26 3.43 8.97 -8.40
CA ARG A 26 2.62 7.77 -8.27
C ARG A 26 3.01 7.07 -6.97
N THR A 27 2.04 6.97 -6.07
CA THR A 27 2.19 6.31 -4.76
C THR A 27 1.28 5.10 -4.73
N TRP A 28 1.72 4.03 -4.08
CA TRP A 28 0.98 2.78 -3.93
C TRP A 28 0.57 2.56 -2.48
N TYR A 29 -0.58 1.94 -2.26
CA TYR A 29 -1.09 1.59 -0.93
C TYR A 29 -1.91 0.31 -0.99
N PHE A 30 -2.01 -0.41 0.13
CA PHE A 30 -2.90 -1.56 0.23
C PHE A 30 -4.32 -1.08 0.54
N ASP A 31 -5.28 -1.39 -0.33
CA ASP A 31 -6.69 -1.09 -0.12
C ASP A 31 -7.40 -2.31 0.48
N ASN A 32 -7.85 -2.16 1.73
CA ASN A 32 -8.58 -3.18 2.46
C ASN A 32 -9.92 -3.56 1.81
N ASN A 33 -10.55 -2.66 1.05
CA ASN A 33 -11.83 -2.94 0.40
C ASN A 33 -11.66 -3.87 -0.81
N THR A 34 -10.53 -3.76 -1.51
CA THR A 34 -10.26 -4.55 -2.72
C THR A 34 -9.24 -5.67 -2.51
N ASP A 35 -8.63 -5.73 -1.33
CA ASP A 35 -7.56 -6.68 -0.97
C ASP A 35 -6.36 -6.65 -1.94
N GLN A 36 -6.00 -5.45 -2.40
CA GLN A 36 -5.01 -5.23 -3.47
C GLN A 36 -4.21 -3.94 -3.26
N CYS A 37 -2.98 -3.92 -3.80
CA CYS A 37 -2.19 -2.71 -3.93
C CYS A 37 -2.71 -1.84 -5.08
N GLN A 38 -3.24 -0.66 -4.75
CA GLN A 38 -3.72 0.34 -5.70
C GLN A 38 -2.76 1.55 -5.74
N SER A 39 -2.94 2.44 -6.72
CA SER A 39 -2.12 3.64 -6.84
C SER A 39 -2.94 4.91 -6.93
N TYR A 40 -2.41 6.00 -6.38
CA TYR A 40 -2.92 7.36 -6.56
C TYR A 40 -1.77 8.31 -6.92
N LEU A 41 -2.12 9.51 -7.38
CA LEU A 41 -1.16 10.61 -7.55
C LEU A 41 -1.19 11.49 -6.31
N GLY A 42 -0.05 11.59 -5.62
CA GLY A 42 0.06 12.40 -4.42
C GLY A 42 1.48 12.45 -3.91
N CYS A 43 1.63 12.82 -2.64
CA CYS A 43 2.93 13.07 -2.00
C CYS A 43 3.29 12.05 -0.92
N GLY A 44 2.61 10.90 -0.91
CA GLY A 44 2.79 9.72 -0.07
C GLY A 44 3.71 9.84 1.14
N ARG A 45 3.14 9.86 2.35
CA ARG A 45 3.90 9.98 3.62
C ARG A 45 3.40 9.06 4.74
N GLY A 46 2.32 8.31 4.52
CA GLY A 46 1.77 7.38 5.49
C GLY A 46 2.53 6.06 5.56
N TYR A 47 2.31 5.30 6.63
CA TYR A 47 2.88 3.95 6.77
C TYR A 47 2.35 2.94 5.75
N ASN A 48 1.19 3.24 5.14
CA ASN A 48 0.59 2.50 4.03
C ASN A 48 0.80 3.27 2.70
N ASP A 49 1.94 3.95 2.52
CA ASP A 49 2.35 4.57 1.26
C ASP A 49 3.69 3.98 0.81
N PHE A 50 3.75 3.53 -0.44
CA PHE A 50 4.90 2.85 -1.02
C PHE A 50 5.28 3.45 -2.37
N GLY A 51 6.57 3.49 -2.67
CA GLY A 51 7.09 4.04 -3.93
C GLY A 51 6.81 3.17 -5.16
N SER A 52 6.40 1.91 -5.00
CA SER A 52 6.11 1.01 -6.10
C SER A 52 5.05 -0.04 -5.73
N LYS A 53 4.41 -0.64 -6.74
CA LYS A 53 3.47 -1.75 -6.56
C LYS A 53 4.13 -2.94 -5.87
N TYR A 54 5.36 -3.25 -6.26
CA TYR A 54 6.12 -4.35 -5.69
C TYR A 54 6.41 -4.13 -4.20
N CYS A 55 6.89 -2.94 -3.81
CA CYS A 55 7.12 -2.61 -2.40
C CYS A 55 5.83 -2.72 -1.57
N CYS A 56 4.69 -2.30 -2.12
CA CYS A 56 3.40 -2.47 -1.46
C CYS A 56 3.06 -3.94 -1.25
N MET A 57 3.25 -4.79 -2.28
CA MET A 57 2.95 -6.22 -2.18
C MET A 57 3.89 -6.97 -1.23
N ASP A 58 5.17 -6.58 -1.20
CA ASP A 58 6.19 -7.14 -0.32
C ASP A 58 5.95 -6.75 1.16
N SER A 59 5.61 -5.47 1.39
CA SER A 59 5.33 -4.94 2.74
C SER A 59 3.94 -5.33 3.28
N CYS A 60 2.96 -5.48 2.38
CA CYS A 60 1.58 -5.88 2.70
C CYS A 60 1.20 -7.16 1.95
N PRO A 61 1.77 -8.33 2.30
CA PRO A 61 1.56 -9.61 1.60
C PRO A 61 0.21 -10.28 1.99
N TYR A 62 -0.86 -9.50 1.95
CA TYR A 62 -2.22 -9.89 2.33
C TYR A 62 -3.16 -9.87 1.11
N GLY A 63 -4.41 -10.31 1.30
CA GLY A 63 -5.43 -10.28 0.25
C GLY A 63 -5.22 -11.31 -0.87
N ALA A 64 -5.76 -11.02 -2.06
CA ALA A 64 -5.81 -11.95 -3.19
C ALA A 64 -4.42 -12.40 -3.69
N PHE A 65 -3.38 -11.61 -3.41
CA PHE A 65 -1.98 -11.92 -3.76
C PHE A 65 -1.35 -13.03 -2.91
N ARG A 66 -1.90 -13.34 -1.73
CA ARG A 66 -1.38 -14.42 -0.88
C ARG A 66 -1.50 -15.81 -1.54
N ALA A 67 -2.38 -15.98 -2.52
CA ALA A 67 -2.48 -17.19 -3.33
C ALA A 67 -1.38 -17.30 -4.41
N TYR A 68 -0.78 -16.18 -4.86
CA TYR A 68 0.19 -16.18 -5.96
C TYR A 68 1.63 -16.41 -5.48
N ILE A 69 2.02 -15.83 -4.33
CA ILE A 69 3.40 -15.98 -3.82
C ILE A 69 3.61 -17.36 -3.18
N MET A 70 2.60 -17.96 -2.54
CA MET A 70 2.71 -19.33 -1.99
C MET A 70 2.67 -20.44 -3.04
N THR A 71 2.36 -20.14 -4.30
CA THR A 71 2.30 -21.14 -5.38
C THR A 71 3.56 -21.17 -6.26
N HIS A 72 4.52 -20.27 -6.03
CA HIS A 72 5.76 -20.14 -6.81
C HIS A 72 7.03 -20.24 -5.94
N ILE A 73 6.92 -20.82 -4.74
CA ILE A 73 8.03 -21.32 -3.90
C ILE A 73 7.80 -22.82 -3.73
#